data_AF-A0A812PI79-F1
#
_entry.id   AF-A0A812PI79-F1
#
_cell.length_a   1.000
_cell.length_b   1.000
_cell.length_c   1.000
_cell.angle_alpha   90.00
_cell.angle_beta   90.00
_cell.angle_gamma   90.00
#
_symmetry.space_group_name_H-M   'P 1'
#
loop_
_entity.id
_entity.type
_entity.pdbx_description
1 polymer ?
#
loop_
_entity_poly.entity_id
_entity_poly.type
_entity_poly.pdbx_seq_one_letter_code
_entity_poly.pdbx_strand_id
1 'polypeptide(L)'
;MLGLLRSWGHCGSSSELRSWLCLFVPAMALLRAALAMRTASTLPRSLTQASKDSFPFIPVDWVFRFFPYFSRDKVRFMLRYVQISFLSGLGYFYLWCHTPYKCDNYDHFAESPLFLYVKGRLEKTGQLEENVRIKVHHFYPQTESE
;
A
#
# COMPACT_ATOMS: atom_id res chain seq x y z
N MET A 1 18.07 52.47 67.01
CA MET A 1 17.23 51.73 67.98
C MET A 1 16.03 51.20 67.19
N LEU A 2 16.05 49.96 66.73
CA LEU A 2 15.79 48.71 67.47
C LEU A 2 14.31 48.51 67.81
N GLY A 3 13.72 47.46 67.24
CA GLY A 3 12.49 46.78 67.68
C GLY A 3 11.21 47.38 67.10
N LEU A 4 10.24 46.63 66.57
CA LEU A 4 9.89 45.24 66.83
C LEU A 4 9.36 44.56 65.56
N LEU A 5 10.03 43.47 65.19
CA LEU A 5 9.41 42.30 64.57
C LEU A 5 8.38 41.73 65.54
N ARG A 6 7.12 41.59 65.12
CA ARG A 6 6.23 40.54 65.63
C ARG A 6 5.10 40.22 64.65
N SER A 7 5.25 39.05 64.03
CA SER A 7 4.24 37.99 64.01
C SER A 7 2.93 38.25 63.27
N TRP A 8 2.91 37.90 61.98
CA TRP A 8 1.73 37.32 61.33
C TRP A 8 2.08 35.91 60.87
N GLY A 9 2.06 34.97 61.82
CA GLY A 9 1.98 33.55 61.53
C GLY A 9 0.51 33.14 61.49
N HIS A 10 -0.10 33.08 60.31
CA HIS A 10 -1.32 32.30 60.11
C HIS A 10 -1.31 31.57 58.76
N CYS A 11 -1.12 30.26 58.90
CA CYS A 11 -1.44 29.14 58.03
C CYS A 11 -2.47 29.43 56.92
N GLY A 12 -1.98 29.74 55.71
CA GLY A 12 -2.75 29.67 54.47
C GLY A 12 -2.73 28.23 53.96
N SER A 13 -3.82 27.51 54.17
CA SER A 13 -3.99 26.10 53.83
C SER A 13 -3.74 25.81 52.35
N SER A 14 -2.90 24.82 52.04
CA SER A 14 -2.61 24.35 50.67
C SER A 14 -3.83 23.82 49.89
N SER A 15 -5.01 23.76 50.54
CA SER A 15 -6.28 23.32 49.96
C SER A 15 -6.91 24.34 49.01
N GLU A 16 -6.72 25.65 49.22
CA GLU A 16 -7.37 26.66 48.36
C GLU A 16 -6.68 26.78 46.99
N LEU A 17 -5.35 26.77 46.95
CA LEU A 17 -4.59 26.79 45.69
C LEU A 17 -4.90 25.57 44.80
N ARG A 18 -5.17 24.40 45.42
CA ARG A 18 -5.61 23.19 44.70
C ARG A 18 -7.03 23.36 44.12
N SER A 19 -7.95 24.00 44.86
CA SER A 19 -9.32 24.24 44.39
C SER A 19 -9.38 25.15 43.16
N TRP A 20 -8.56 26.22 43.13
CA TRP A 20 -8.47 27.11 41.98
C TRP A 20 -7.86 26.43 40.76
N LEU A 21 -6.79 25.64 40.94
CA LEU A 21 -6.18 24.86 39.85
C LEU A 21 -7.14 23.79 39.29
N CYS A 22 -7.95 23.14 40.14
CA CYS A 22 -8.90 22.11 39.72
C CYS A 22 -10.06 22.65 38.86
N LEU A 23 -10.43 23.93 39.00
CA LEU A 23 -11.51 24.55 38.21
C LEU A 23 -11.01 25.25 36.95
N PHE A 24 -9.78 25.77 36.97
CA PHE A 24 -9.22 26.54 35.84
C PHE A 24 -8.80 25.65 34.66
N VAL A 25 -8.23 24.48 34.94
CA VAL A 25 -7.79 23.52 33.91
C VAL A 25 -8.95 22.98 33.04
N PRO A 26 -10.08 22.50 33.61
CA PRO A 26 -11.19 22.02 32.79
C PRO A 26 -11.89 23.15 32.02
N ALA A 27 -11.99 24.36 32.59
CA ALA A 27 -12.59 25.51 31.90
C ALA A 27 -11.78 25.92 30.66
N MET A 28 -10.45 25.93 30.76
CA MET A 28 -9.57 26.22 29.62
C MET A 28 -9.57 25.09 28.57
N ALA A 29 -9.75 23.84 28.99
CA ALA A 29 -9.91 22.70 28.07
C ALA A 29 -11.23 22.79 27.30
N LEU A 30 -12.33 23.14 27.96
CA LEU A 30 -13.64 23.35 27.33
C LEU A 30 -13.63 24.55 26.37
N LEU A 31 -12.95 25.65 26.72
CA LEU A 31 -12.79 26.81 25.85
C LEU A 31 -12.00 26.47 24.58
N ARG A 32 -10.92 25.68 24.70
CA ARG A 32 -10.16 25.17 23.55
C ARG A 32 -11.00 24.23 22.67
N ALA A 33 -11.79 23.36 23.28
CA ALA A 33 -12.70 22.49 22.54
C ALA A 33 -13.79 23.28 21.79
N ALA A 34 -14.35 24.32 22.42
CA ALA A 34 -15.34 25.20 21.80
C ALA A 34 -14.76 26.03 20.64
N LEU A 35 -13.53 26.54 20.77
CA LEU A 35 -12.83 27.22 19.67
C LEU A 35 -12.50 26.25 18.53
N ALA A 36 -12.04 25.03 18.83
CA ALA A 36 -11.74 24.03 17.81
C ALA A 36 -12.98 23.60 17.01
N MET A 37 -14.15 23.51 17.65
CA MET A 37 -15.41 23.23 16.98
C MET A 37 -15.87 24.37 16.07
N ARG A 38 -15.61 25.63 16.43
CA ARG A 38 -15.91 26.80 15.57
C ARG A 38 -15.03 26.87 14.33
N THR A 39 -13.81 26.34 14.38
CA THR A 39 -12.90 26.29 13.22
C THR A 39 -13.12 25.09 12.31
N ALA A 40 -13.91 24.10 12.72
CA ALA A 40 -14.12 22.86 11.98
C ALA A 40 -15.21 22.94 10.89
N SER A 41 -15.93 24.04 10.76
CA SER A 41 -17.22 24.04 10.04
C SER A 41 -17.18 24.37 8.55
N THR A 42 -16.06 24.83 7.96
CA THR A 42 -16.04 25.09 6.51
C THR A 42 -14.66 24.85 5.90
N LEU A 43 -14.52 23.73 5.18
CA LEU A 43 -13.38 23.50 4.29
C LEU A 43 -13.39 24.58 3.19
N PRO A 44 -12.23 25.19 2.86
CA PRO A 44 -12.15 26.18 1.81
C PRO A 44 -12.62 25.61 0.47
N ARG A 45 -13.31 26.44 -0.31
CA ARG A 45 -13.95 26.04 -1.57
C ARG A 45 -12.96 25.40 -2.57
N SER A 46 -11.71 25.84 -2.55
CA SER A 46 -10.60 25.25 -3.30
C SER A 46 -10.41 23.76 -3.02
N LEU A 47 -10.49 23.33 -1.75
CA LEU A 47 -10.39 21.90 -1.39
C LEU A 47 -11.63 21.10 -1.81
N THR A 48 -12.81 21.74 -1.82
CA THR A 48 -14.04 21.08 -2.30
C THR A 48 -14.12 20.95 -3.82
N GLN A 49 -13.44 21.83 -4.57
CA GLN A 49 -13.41 21.82 -6.04
C GLN A 49 -12.21 21.09 -6.63
N ALA A 50 -11.10 20.95 -5.89
CA ALA A 50 -9.89 20.27 -6.36
C ALA A 50 -10.13 18.86 -6.89
N SER A 51 -11.07 18.10 -6.29
CA SER A 51 -11.40 16.73 -6.74
C SER A 51 -12.15 16.67 -8.08
N LYS A 52 -12.69 17.80 -8.57
CA LYS A 52 -13.44 17.87 -9.84
C LYS A 52 -12.54 18.26 -11.01
N ASP A 53 -11.57 19.15 -10.76
CA ASP A 53 -10.70 19.74 -11.78
C ASP A 53 -9.35 19.01 -11.93
N SER A 54 -8.99 18.12 -11.00
CA SER A 54 -7.74 17.35 -11.09
C SER A 54 -7.83 16.20 -12.10
N PHE A 55 -6.86 16.11 -13.01
CA PHE A 55 -6.64 14.92 -13.81
C PHE A 55 -6.16 13.76 -12.91
N PRO A 56 -6.75 12.56 -12.99
CA PRO A 56 -6.31 11.41 -12.19
C PRO A 56 -4.91 10.99 -12.63
N PHE A 57 -3.92 11.20 -11.75
CA PHE A 57 -2.52 10.82 -12.01
C PHE A 57 -2.31 9.33 -11.73
N ILE A 58 -3.01 8.78 -10.75
CA ILE A 58 -2.87 7.39 -10.33
C ILE A 58 -4.07 6.59 -10.85
N PRO A 59 -3.89 5.37 -11.38
CA PRO A 59 -5.00 4.52 -11.81
C PRO A 59 -6.12 4.35 -10.75
N VAL A 60 -5.74 4.37 -9.47
CA VAL A 60 -6.65 4.29 -8.32
C VAL A 60 -7.59 5.52 -8.22
N ASP A 61 -7.19 6.68 -8.73
CA ASP A 61 -8.02 7.89 -8.71
C ASP A 61 -9.27 7.74 -9.58
N TRP A 62 -9.20 6.92 -10.64
CA TRP A 62 -10.36 6.58 -11.47
C TRP A 62 -11.43 5.81 -10.70
N VAL A 63 -11.03 4.95 -9.76
CA VAL A 63 -11.96 4.21 -8.90
C VAL A 63 -12.79 5.18 -8.06
N PHE A 64 -12.17 6.21 -7.50
CA PHE A 64 -12.89 7.21 -6.72
C PHE A 64 -13.74 8.16 -7.58
N ARG A 65 -13.40 8.32 -8.87
CA ARG A 65 -14.17 9.14 -9.80
C ARG A 65 -15.44 8.43 -10.28
N PHE A 66 -15.35 7.14 -10.61
CA PHE A 66 -16.51 6.36 -11.07
C PHE A 66 -17.32 5.71 -9.95
N PHE A 67 -16.69 5.41 -8.81
CA PHE A 67 -17.34 4.77 -7.65
C PHE A 67 -17.16 5.60 -6.37
N PRO A 68 -17.66 6.85 -6.31
CA PRO A 68 -17.41 7.77 -5.20
C PRO A 68 -17.99 7.30 -3.86
N TYR A 69 -18.93 6.35 -3.86
CA TYR A 69 -19.54 5.79 -2.65
C TYR A 69 -18.87 4.51 -2.14
N PHE A 70 -17.91 3.95 -2.89
CA PHE A 70 -17.26 2.69 -2.51
C PHE A 70 -16.46 2.82 -1.22
N SER A 71 -15.84 3.98 -1.00
CA SER A 71 -15.20 4.31 0.28
C SER A 71 -15.35 5.81 0.58
N ARG A 72 -16.11 6.13 1.63
CA ARG A 72 -16.17 7.51 2.18
C ARG A 72 -14.82 8.00 2.69
N ASP A 73 -13.95 7.09 3.13
CA ASP A 73 -12.64 7.39 3.70
C ASP A 73 -11.51 6.93 2.75
N LYS A 74 -11.01 7.90 1.97
CA LYS A 74 -9.93 7.68 1.00
C LYS A 74 -8.61 7.29 1.68
N VAL A 75 -8.35 7.79 2.89
CA VAL A 75 -7.10 7.53 3.62
C VAL A 75 -7.07 6.08 4.10
N ARG A 76 -8.16 5.61 4.70
CA ARG A 76 -8.27 4.19 5.11
C ARG A 76 -8.27 3.24 3.93
N PHE A 77 -8.87 3.63 2.80
CA PHE A 77 -8.78 2.85 1.57
C PHE A 77 -7.32 2.70 1.12
N MET A 78 -6.59 3.81 0.99
CA MET A 78 -5.19 3.77 0.52
C MET A 78 -4.30 2.94 1.45
N LEU A 79 -4.50 3.04 2.77
CA LEU A 79 -3.74 2.24 3.74
C LEU A 79 -3.97 0.73 3.55
N ARG A 80 -5.23 0.31 3.40
CA ARG A 80 -5.57 -1.11 3.13
C ARG A 80 -5.10 -1.55 1.75
N TYR A 81 -5.20 -0.68 0.76
CA TYR A 81 -4.74 -0.96 -0.60
C TYR A 81 -3.24 -1.26 -0.63
N VAL A 82 -2.43 -0.47 0.07
CA VAL A 82 -0.98 -0.72 0.20
C VAL A 82 -0.71 -2.04 0.92
N GLN A 83 -1.41 -2.33 2.03
CA GLN A 83 -1.26 -3.59 2.76
C GLN A 83 -1.58 -4.80 1.89
N ILE A 84 -2.72 -4.76 1.18
CA ILE A 84 -3.13 -5.85 0.28
C ILE A 84 -2.14 -5.99 -0.86
N SER A 85 -1.72 -4.89 -1.50
CA SER A 85 -0.77 -4.91 -2.61
C SER A 85 0.57 -5.50 -2.19
N PHE A 86 1.05 -5.14 -1.00
CA PHE A 86 2.28 -5.67 -0.44
C PHE A 86 2.17 -7.16 -0.14
N LEU A 87 1.08 -7.58 0.51
CA LEU A 87 0.82 -9.00 0.81
C LEU A 87 0.63 -9.83 -0.46
N SER A 88 -0.08 -9.31 -1.47
CA SER A 88 -0.25 -9.99 -2.75
C SER A 88 1.06 -10.11 -3.50
N GLY A 89 1.91 -9.07 -3.45
CA GLY A 89 3.24 -9.10 -4.06
C GLY A 89 4.15 -10.15 -3.41
N LEU A 90 4.18 -10.18 -2.08
CA LEU A 90 4.91 -11.20 -1.34
C LEU A 90 4.35 -12.61 -1.58
N GLY A 91 3.02 -12.76 -1.56
CA GLY A 91 2.36 -14.03 -1.86
C GLY A 91 2.70 -14.53 -3.26
N TYR A 92 2.66 -13.65 -4.27
CA TYR A 92 3.07 -14.00 -5.63
C TYR A 92 4.54 -14.45 -5.67
N PHE A 93 5.44 -13.69 -5.05
CA PHE A 93 6.86 -14.04 -5.03
C PHE A 93 7.13 -15.41 -4.34
N TYR A 94 6.59 -15.59 -3.14
CA TYR A 94 6.84 -16.78 -2.33
C TYR A 94 5.98 -17.99 -2.66
N LEU A 95 4.89 -17.86 -3.41
CA LEU A 95 4.02 -18.99 -3.79
C LEU A 95 4.12 -19.34 -5.27
N TRP A 96 4.54 -18.39 -6.12
CA TRP A 96 4.59 -18.59 -7.57
C TRP A 96 6.00 -18.44 -8.15
N CYS A 97 6.73 -17.36 -7.83
CA CYS A 97 8.05 -17.14 -8.43
C CYS A 97 9.12 -18.11 -7.92
N HIS A 98 8.99 -18.62 -6.69
CA HIS A 98 9.99 -19.53 -6.11
C HIS A 98 9.94 -20.96 -6.67
N THR A 99 8.87 -21.37 -7.34
CA THR A 99 8.77 -22.74 -7.87
C THR A 99 9.62 -22.86 -9.13
N PRO A 100 10.78 -23.54 -9.09
CA PRO A 100 11.63 -23.67 -10.26
C PRO A 100 10.86 -24.47 -11.33
N TYR A 101 11.00 -24.05 -12.59
CA TYR A 101 10.46 -24.73 -13.76
C TYR A 101 8.93 -24.77 -13.91
N LYS A 102 8.15 -24.09 -13.06
CA LYS A 102 6.67 -24.06 -13.18
C LYS A 102 6.18 -23.50 -14.51
N CYS A 103 7.00 -22.68 -15.17
CA CYS A 103 6.78 -22.17 -16.53
C CYS A 103 7.87 -22.60 -17.52
N ASP A 104 8.74 -23.55 -17.17
CA ASP A 104 9.84 -24.04 -18.02
C ASP A 104 9.56 -25.47 -18.57
N ASN A 105 8.31 -25.91 -18.46
CA ASN A 105 7.89 -27.14 -19.11
C ASN A 105 7.79 -26.88 -20.63
N TYR A 106 8.72 -27.46 -21.38
CA TYR A 106 8.72 -27.46 -22.85
C TYR A 106 7.44 -28.02 -23.47
N ASP A 107 6.62 -28.75 -22.71
CA ASP A 107 5.39 -29.39 -23.19
C ASP A 107 4.18 -28.45 -23.36
N HIS A 108 4.20 -27.24 -22.77
CA HIS A 108 3.02 -26.37 -22.72
C HIS A 108 3.31 -24.89 -23.01
N PHE A 109 4.46 -24.58 -23.63
CA PHE A 109 4.70 -23.21 -24.07
C PHE A 109 3.73 -22.85 -25.21
N ALA A 110 3.13 -21.67 -25.15
CA ALA A 110 2.40 -21.14 -26.28
C ALA A 110 3.40 -20.96 -27.43
N GLU A 111 3.32 -21.85 -28.42
CA GLU A 111 4.17 -21.78 -29.60
C GLU A 111 3.87 -20.45 -30.31
N SER A 112 4.90 -19.60 -30.44
CA SER A 112 4.75 -18.33 -31.14
C SER A 112 4.34 -18.58 -32.62
N PRO A 113 3.59 -17.67 -33.27
CA PRO A 113 3.21 -17.84 -34.68
C PRO A 113 4.41 -18.05 -35.61
N LEU A 114 5.55 -17.40 -35.30
CA LEU A 114 6.79 -17.55 -36.03
C LEU A 114 7.38 -18.96 -35.87
N PHE A 115 7.34 -19.52 -34.65
CA PHE A 115 7.80 -20.87 -34.38
C PHE A 115 7.00 -21.91 -35.16
N LEU A 116 5.66 -21.79 -35.15
CA LEU A 116 4.76 -22.65 -35.92
C LEU A 116 5.04 -22.57 -37.43
N TYR A 117 5.27 -21.36 -37.96
CA TYR A 117 5.58 -21.16 -39.37
C TYR A 117 6.89 -21.84 -39.79
N VAL A 118 7.95 -21.67 -39.00
CA VAL A 118 9.26 -22.27 -39.28
C VAL A 118 9.20 -23.79 -39.14
N LYS A 119 8.57 -24.30 -38.07
CA LYS A 119 8.34 -25.73 -37.85
C LYS A 119 7.60 -26.36 -39.04
N GLY A 120 6.47 -25.78 -39.46
CA GLY A 120 5.71 -26.28 -40.60
C GLY A 120 6.45 -26.22 -41.94
N ARG A 121 7.37 -25.26 -42.14
CA ARG A 121 8.26 -25.25 -43.31
C ARG A 121 9.28 -26.38 -43.28
N LEU A 122 9.85 -26.65 -42.10
CA LEU A 122 10.85 -27.72 -41.91
C LEU A 122 10.22 -29.11 -42.00
N GLU A 123 8.96 -29.27 -41.56
CA GLU A 123 8.19 -30.50 -41.75
C GLU A 123 7.96 -30.77 -43.24
N LYS A 124 7.54 -29.76 -44.01
CA LYS A 124 7.32 -29.88 -45.46
C LYS A 124 8.58 -30.23 -46.24
N THR A 125 9.74 -29.76 -45.80
CA THR A 125 11.02 -30.06 -46.47
C THR A 125 11.66 -31.36 -45.98
N GLY A 126 11.06 -32.05 -45.00
CA GLY A 126 11.64 -33.24 -44.34
C GLY A 126 12.88 -32.94 -43.49
N GLN A 127 13.31 -31.68 -43.42
CA GLN A 127 14.49 -31.27 -42.66
C GLN A 127 14.25 -31.33 -41.14
N LEU A 128 12.99 -31.29 -40.69
CA LEU A 128 12.69 -31.42 -39.27
C LEU A 128 13.11 -32.78 -38.73
N GLU A 129 12.77 -33.87 -39.42
CA GLU A 129 13.11 -35.23 -39.00
C GLU A 129 14.62 -35.45 -38.95
N GLU A 130 15.34 -34.95 -39.95
CA GLU A 130 16.80 -35.00 -39.99
C GLU A 130 17.44 -34.24 -38.83
N ASN A 131 16.96 -33.01 -38.57
CA ASN A 131 17.45 -32.20 -37.46
C ASN A 131 17.16 -32.84 -36.10
N VAL A 132 16.01 -33.50 -35.94
CA VAL A 132 15.68 -34.24 -34.72
C VAL A 132 16.61 -35.44 -34.56
N ARG A 133 16.84 -36.22 -35.62
CA ARG A 133 17.77 -37.36 -35.62
C ARG A 133 19.18 -36.93 -35.21
N ILE A 134 19.72 -35.88 -35.84
CA ILE A 134 21.06 -35.36 -35.51
C ILE A 134 21.12 -34.87 -34.06
N LYS A 135 20.09 -34.16 -33.60
CA LYS A 135 20.03 -33.66 -32.21
C LYS A 135 20.02 -34.79 -31.19
N VAL A 136 19.23 -35.83 -31.42
CA VAL A 136 19.14 -37.00 -30.52
C VAL A 136 20.45 -37.76 -30.46
N HIS A 137 21.09 -38.02 -31.61
CA HIS A 137 22.26 -38.90 -31.65
C HIS A 137 23.61 -38.22 -31.42
N HIS A 138 23.74 -36.90 -31.63
CA HIS A 138 25.03 -36.21 -31.64
C HIS A 138 25.29 -35.30 -30.44
N PHE A 139 24.25 -34.72 -29.84
CA PHE A 139 24.43 -33.67 -28.82
C PHE A 139 24.21 -34.14 -27.39
N TYR A 140 23.42 -35.20 -27.19
CA TYR A 140 23.21 -35.77 -25.87
C TYR A 140 24.11 -36.99 -25.70
N PRO A 141 24.79 -37.13 -24.54
CA PRO A 141 25.47 -38.37 -24.25
C PRO A 141 24.44 -39.48 -24.34
N GLN A 142 24.71 -40.46 -25.21
CA GLN A 142 23.94 -41.69 -25.18
C GLN A 142 24.29 -42.33 -23.86
N THR A 143 23.47 -42.07 -22.84
CA THR A 143 23.49 -42.87 -21.61
C THR A 143 23.32 -44.29 -22.10
N GLU A 144 24.37 -45.10 -21.89
CA GLU A 144 24.37 -46.54 -22.18
C GLU A 144 23.06 -47.11 -21.65
N SER A 145 22.13 -47.37 -22.56
CA SER A 145 20.89 -48.03 -22.26
C SER A 145 21.23 -49.47 -21.88
N GLU A 146 20.62 -49.94 -20.79
CA GLU A 146 20.44 -51.36 -20.46
C GLU A 146 20.20 -52.25 -21.70
#